data_AF-A0A829G1W9-F1
#
_entry.id   AF-A0A829G1W9-F1
#
_cell.length_a   1.000
_cell.length_b   1.000
_cell.length_c   1.000
_cell.angle_alpha   90.00
_cell.angle_beta   90.00
_cell.angle_gamma   90.00
#
_symmetry.space_group_name_H-M   'P 1'
#
loop_
_entity.id
_entity.type
_entity.pdbx_description
1 polymer ?
#
loop_
_entity_poly.entity_id
_entity_poly.type
_entity_poly.pdbx_seq_one_letter_code
_entity_poly.pdbx_strand_id
1 'polypeptide(L)' 'MGKILIVEDHQDIQALLRDVLSPYYAVIQAYDGISALAQFHQEAPDLIILT' A
#
# COMPACT_ATOMS: atom_id res chain seq x y z
N MET A 1 -0.71 -14.36 5.80
CA MET A 1 0.31 -13.41 5.30
C MET A 1 -0.28 -12.03 5.47
N GLY A 2 0.38 -11.12 6.20
CA GLY A 2 -0.19 -9.80 6.47
C GLY A 2 -0.32 -8.97 5.20
N LYS A 3 -1.37 -8.16 5.10
CA LYS A 3 -1.66 -7.23 4.00
C LYS A 3 -1.30 -5.81 4.41
N ILE A 4 -0.48 -5.14 3.59
CA ILE A 4 -0.07 -3.76 3.80
C ILE A 4 -0.60 -2.93 2.63
N LEU A 5 -1.36 -1.87 2.94
CA LEU A 5 -1.72 -0.83 1.98
C LEU A 5 -0.71 0.32 2.07
N ILE A 6 -0.04 0.60 0.95
CA ILE A 6 0.87 1.74 0.80
C ILE A 6 0.10 2.85 0.08
N VAL A 7 0.06 4.04 0.67
CA VAL A 7 -0.53 5.25 0.09
C VAL A 7 0.59 6.29 -0.05
N GLU A 8 1.07 6.46 -1.27
CA GLU A 8 2.22 7.31 -1.60
C GLU A 8 2.08 7.82 -3.05
N ASP A 9 2.19 9.13 -3.25
CA ASP A 9 1.97 9.80 -4.54
C ASP A 9 3.25 9.86 -5.40
N HIS A 10 4.44 9.80 -4.79
CA HIS A 10 5.70 9.68 -5.52
C HIS A 10 5.99 8.25 -5.94
N GLN A 11 5.94 8.00 -7.25
CA GLN A 11 6.10 6.67 -7.85
C GLN A 11 7.41 5.96 -7.43
N ASP A 12 8.51 6.70 -7.32
CA ASP A 12 9.81 6.13 -6.94
C ASP A 12 9.82 5.61 -5.50
N ILE A 13 9.24 6.38 -4.57
CA ILE A 13 9.13 5.98 -3.15
C ILE A 13 8.18 4.79 -3.03
N GLN A 14 7.06 4.83 -3.73
CA GLN A 14 6.09 3.74 -3.70
C GLN A 14 6.67 2.43 -4.26
N ALA A 15 7.45 2.50 -5.35
CA ALA A 15 8.14 1.34 -5.92
C ALA A 15 9.17 0.76 -4.93
N LEU A 16 9.97 1.63 -4.29
CA LEU A 16 10.92 1.22 -3.25
C LEU A 16 10.22 0.47 -2.10
N LEU A 17 9.13 1.04 -1.58
CA LEU A 17 8.37 0.41 -0.48
C LEU A 17 7.78 -0.94 -0.90
N ARG A 18 7.21 -1.03 -2.11
CA ARG A 18 6.70 -2.29 -2.66
C ARG A 18 7.80 -3.34 -2.73
N ASP A 19 8.96 -3.01 -3.29
CA ASP A 19 10.04 -3.96 -3.52
C ASP A 19 10.65 -4.46 -2.20
N VAL A 20 10.73 -3.59 -1.17
CA VAL A 20 11.21 -3.97 0.16
C VAL A 20 10.19 -4.86 0.91
N LEU A 21 8.90 -4.61 0.76
CA LEU A 21 7.86 -5.26 1.56
C LEU A 21 7.26 -6.53 0.92
N SER A 22 7.21 -6.61 -0.41
CA SER A 22 6.60 -7.73 -1.15
C SER A 22 7.19 -9.12 -0.86
N PRO A 23 8.48 -9.28 -0.46
CA PRO A 23 9.00 -10.58 -0.03
C PRO A 23 8.37 -11.12 1.27
N TYR A 24 7.80 -10.24 2.09
CA TYR A 24 7.32 -10.58 3.44
C TYR A 24 5.80 -10.44 3.61
N TYR A 25 5.18 -9.57 2.82
CA TYR A 25 3.77 -9.18 2.94
C TYR A 25 3.06 -9.15 1.59
N ALA A 26 1.73 -9.23 1.62
CA ALA A 26 0.91 -8.90 0.46
C ALA A 26 0.77 -7.37 0.39
N VAL A 27 1.33 -6.77 -0.64
CA VAL A 27 1.36 -5.31 -0.80
C VAL A 27 0.24 -4.85 -1.73
N ILE A 28 -0.55 -3.90 -1.25
CA ILE A 28 -1.56 -3.15 -2.03
C ILE A 28 -1.06 -1.71 -2.15
N GLN A 29 -1.24 -1.09 -3.31
CA GLN A 29 -0.75 0.25 -3.60
C GLN A 29 -1.90 1.20 -3.93
N ALA A 30 -1.80 2.44 -3.45
CA ALA A 30 -2.65 3.57 -3.81
C ALA A 30 -1.77 4.82 -3.97
N TYR A 31 -2.17 5.71 -4.87
CA TYR A 31 -1.42 6.94 -5.20
C TYR A 31 -2.13 8.21 -4.72
N ASP A 32 -3.31 8.07 -4.13
CA ASP A 32 -4.13 9.17 -3.65
C ASP A 32 -5.13 8.66 -2.58
N GLY A 33 -5.77 9.58 -1.88
CA GLY A 33 -6.71 9.25 -0.81
C GLY A 33 -7.99 8.55 -1.28
N ILE A 34 -8.47 8.83 -2.50
CA ILE A 34 -9.70 8.22 -3.02
C ILE A 34 -9.44 6.76 -3.37
N SER A 35 -8.35 6.47 -4.09
CA SER A 35 -7.93 5.11 -4.38
C SER A 35 -7.58 4.36 -3.10
N ALA A 36 -6.93 5.00 -2.12
CA ALA A 36 -6.63 4.38 -0.82
C ALA A 36 -7.89 3.97 -0.05
N LEU A 37 -8.92 4.82 0.01
CA LEU A 37 -10.17 4.49 0.67
C LEU A 37 -10.88 3.32 -0.02
N ALA A 38 -10.93 3.32 -1.35
CA ALA A 38 -11.50 2.21 -2.11
C ALA A 38 -10.76 0.89 -1.82
N GLN A 39 -9.42 0.92 -1.84
CA GLN A 39 -8.58 -0.24 -1.55
C GLN A 39 -8.72 -0.71 -0.11
N PHE A 40 -8.80 0.20 0.87
CA PHE A 40 -9.01 -0.15 2.27
C PHE A 40 -10.28 -0.97 2.48
N HIS A 41 -11.39 -0.54 1.87
CA HIS A 41 -12.67 -1.24 1.98
C HIS A 41 -12.70 -2.57 1.22
N GLN A 42 -12.00 -2.67 0.09
CA GLN A 42 -11.96 -3.89 -0.72
C GLN A 42 -11.01 -4.95 -0.14
N GLU A 43 -9.83 -4.52 0.28
CA GLU A 43 -8.73 -5.41 0.64
C GLU A 43 -8.64 -5.68 2.14
N ALA A 44 -9.24 -4.85 3.00
CA ALA A 44 -9.16 -4.98 4.46
C ALA A 44 -7.71 -5.24 4.94
N PRO A 45 -6.78 -4.29 4.72
CA PRO A 45 -5.37 -4.46 5.09
C PRO A 45 -5.19 -4.47 6.62
N ASP A 46 -4.12 -5.13 7.08
CA ASP A 46 -3.75 -5.20 8.50
C ASP A 46 -2.98 -3.93 8.95
N LEU A 47 -2.33 -3.25 8.01
CA LEU A 47 -1.55 -2.04 8.24
C LEU A 47 -1.67 -1.10 7.02
N ILE A 48 -1.69 0.20 7.28
CA ILE A 48 -1.59 1.25 6.26
C ILE A 48 -0.32 2.04 6.51
N ILE A 49 0.47 2.26 5.46
CA ILE A 49 1.55 3.24 5.42
C ILE A 49 1.04 4.44 4.63
N LEU A 50 0.98 5.60 5.27
CA LEU A 50 0.50 6.86 4.70
C LEU A 50 1.62 7.90 4.81
N THR A 51 2.10 8.38 3.68
CA THR A 51 3.21 9.34 3.57
C THR A 51 2.86 10.55 2.72
#